data_AF-A0A0A7EMW7-F1
#
_entry.id   AF-A0A0A7EMW7-F1
#
_cell.length_a   1.000
_cell.length_b   1.000
_cell.length_c   1.000
_cell.angle_alpha   90.00
_cell.angle_beta   90.00
_cell.angle_gamma   90.00
#
_symmetry.space_group_name_H-M   'P 1'
#
loop_
_entity.id
_entity.type
_entity.pdbx_description
1 polymer ?
#
loop_
_entity_poly.entity_id
_entity_poly.type
_entity_poly.pdbx_seq_one_letter_code
_entity_poly.pdbx_strand_id
1 'polypeptide(L)'
;MQFAAEYLLACVMMGAAIGMDVALVTALYSNKLTCAKTRVKWISGVVGSHTLLPMCGYLLSFYGIKWLPWLTPLLGIVALGFIAVYLYDELFSDDEANPLIATISWSLIIAVSWDALWSGPAKSAQVVEWQSIFVWTSFIVVGAVVYLFTLAGLKVGNRLASNEQHTPFVWLWLQYSAIGYFGLLALVRYTFALDTPDWQIFLLSVLIVRGLLVKQRPLFSVSVSK
;
A
#
# COMPACT_ATOMS: atom_id res chain seq x y z
N MET A 1 -10.13 -6.35 -33.41
CA MET A 1 -9.63 -7.35 -32.42
C MET A 1 -8.30 -6.93 -31.81
N GLN A 2 -7.35 -6.40 -32.59
CA GLN A 2 -6.05 -5.95 -32.11
C GLN A 2 -6.13 -4.89 -30.98
N PHE A 3 -6.86 -3.78 -31.19
CA PHE A 3 -7.03 -2.74 -30.16
C PHE A 3 -7.62 -3.27 -28.85
N ALA A 4 -8.63 -4.15 -28.91
CA ALA A 4 -9.26 -4.70 -27.71
C ALA A 4 -8.30 -5.57 -26.88
N ALA A 5 -7.44 -6.35 -27.56
CA ALA A 5 -6.43 -7.15 -26.90
C ALA A 5 -5.31 -6.28 -26.30
N GLU A 6 -4.83 -5.28 -27.02
CA GLU A 6 -3.82 -4.31 -26.53
C GLU A 6 -4.36 -3.51 -25.34
N TYR A 7 -5.59 -3.02 -25.44
CA TYR A 7 -6.31 -2.36 -24.36
C TYR A 7 -6.39 -3.25 -23.11
N LEU A 8 -6.90 -4.48 -23.26
CA LEU A 8 -7.07 -5.40 -22.13
C LEU A 8 -5.73 -5.76 -21.50
N LEU A 9 -4.74 -6.11 -22.32
CA LEU A 9 -3.39 -6.45 -21.87
C LEU A 9 -2.79 -5.30 -21.06
N ALA A 10 -2.88 -4.08 -21.58
CA ALA A 10 -2.30 -2.91 -20.93
C ALA A 10 -3.05 -2.58 -19.61
N CYS A 11 -4.36 -2.81 -19.52
CA CYS A 11 -5.11 -2.68 -18.27
C CYS A 11 -4.73 -3.78 -17.26
N VAL A 12 -4.60 -5.01 -17.71
CA VAL A 12 -4.23 -6.16 -16.87
C VAL A 12 -2.81 -6.01 -16.33
N MET A 13 -1.85 -5.60 -17.17
CA MET A 13 -0.47 -5.37 -16.74
C MET A 13 -0.37 -4.28 -15.68
N MET A 14 -1.07 -3.15 -15.89
CA MET A 14 -1.11 -2.08 -14.88
C MET A 14 -1.78 -2.55 -13.59
N GLY A 15 -2.94 -3.21 -13.68
CA GLY A 15 -3.66 -3.72 -12.52
C GLY A 15 -2.90 -4.81 -11.77
N ALA A 16 -2.11 -5.62 -12.47
CA ALA A 16 -1.24 -6.62 -11.87
C ALA A 16 -0.06 -5.96 -11.15
N ALA A 17 0.52 -4.91 -11.72
CA ALA A 17 1.63 -4.18 -11.10
C ALA A 17 1.20 -3.60 -9.75
N ILE A 18 0.14 -2.78 -9.71
CA ILE A 18 -0.35 -2.19 -8.44
C ILE A 18 -1.07 -3.22 -7.55
N GLY A 19 -1.68 -4.25 -8.15
CA GLY A 19 -2.37 -5.31 -7.42
C GLY A 19 -1.42 -6.22 -6.66
N MET A 20 -0.19 -6.40 -7.13
CA MET A 20 0.82 -7.20 -6.44
C MET A 20 1.18 -6.62 -5.08
N ASP A 21 1.33 -5.30 -4.98
CA ASP A 21 1.61 -4.60 -3.72
C ASP A 21 0.46 -4.81 -2.72
N VAL A 22 -0.78 -4.67 -3.20
CA VAL A 22 -1.99 -4.97 -2.42
C VAL A 22 -2.05 -6.42 -1.97
N ALA A 23 -1.71 -7.37 -2.84
CA ALA A 23 -1.73 -8.80 -2.51
C ALA A 23 -0.74 -9.12 -1.39
N LEU A 24 0.47 -8.56 -1.45
CA LEU A 24 1.50 -8.74 -0.45
C LEU A 24 1.05 -8.18 0.90
N VAL A 25 0.57 -6.93 0.93
CA VAL A 25 0.10 -6.32 2.18
C VAL A 25 -1.12 -7.05 2.72
N THR A 26 -2.07 -7.46 1.87
CA THR A 26 -3.25 -8.22 2.29
C THR A 26 -2.88 -9.59 2.87
N ALA A 27 -1.87 -10.26 2.32
CA ALA A 27 -1.35 -11.51 2.87
C ALA A 27 -0.76 -11.32 4.26
N LEU A 28 -0.02 -10.23 4.50
CA LEU A 28 0.54 -9.90 5.81
C LEU A 28 -0.54 -9.54 6.84
N TYR A 29 -1.62 -8.89 6.40
CA TYR A 29 -2.72 -8.49 7.28
C TYR A 29 -3.81 -9.56 7.46
N SER A 30 -3.68 -10.74 6.88
CA SER A 30 -4.72 -11.78 6.89
C SER A 30 -5.21 -12.14 8.30
N ASN A 31 -4.31 -12.11 9.29
CA ASN A 31 -4.61 -12.46 10.69
C ASN A 31 -5.51 -11.43 11.38
N LYS A 32 -5.45 -10.18 10.92
CA LYS A 32 -6.34 -9.10 11.37
C LYS A 32 -7.66 -9.07 10.56
N LEU A 33 -7.78 -9.87 9.49
CA LEU A 33 -8.93 -9.94 8.55
C LEU A 33 -9.88 -11.13 8.82
N THR A 34 -9.96 -11.59 10.06
CA THR A 34 -10.79 -12.74 10.47
C THR A 34 -12.29 -12.43 10.44
N CYS A 35 -12.68 -11.25 10.92
CA CYS A 35 -14.07 -10.79 10.92
C CYS A 35 -14.53 -10.33 9.53
N ALA A 36 -15.75 -10.73 9.14
CA ALA A 36 -16.35 -10.36 7.85
C ALA A 36 -16.46 -8.84 7.66
N LYS A 37 -16.82 -8.08 8.71
CA LYS A 37 -16.92 -6.62 8.65
C LYS A 37 -15.58 -5.96 8.35
N THR A 38 -14.53 -6.38 9.06
CA THR A 38 -13.15 -5.89 8.88
C THR A 38 -12.61 -6.24 7.51
N ARG A 39 -12.90 -7.46 7.05
CA ARG A 39 -12.52 -7.94 5.71
C ARG A 39 -13.19 -7.13 4.59
N VAL A 40 -14.49 -6.90 4.69
CA VAL A 40 -15.20 -6.09 3.69
C VAL A 40 -14.64 -4.68 3.67
N LYS A 41 -14.43 -4.05 4.84
CA LYS A 41 -13.84 -2.69 4.93
C LYS A 41 -12.47 -2.62 4.27
N TRP A 42 -11.59 -3.58 4.53
CA TRP A 42 -10.27 -3.65 3.91
C TRP A 42 -10.36 -3.82 2.40
N ILE A 43 -11.08 -4.85 1.94
CA ILE A 43 -11.16 -5.16 0.50
C ILE A 43 -11.79 -3.98 -0.25
N SER A 44 -12.91 -3.44 0.23
CA SER A 44 -13.57 -2.30 -0.42
C SER A 44 -12.69 -1.07 -0.40
N GLY A 45 -12.01 -0.81 0.72
CA GLY A 45 -11.18 0.37 0.88
C GLY A 45 -9.94 0.31 -0.01
N VAL A 46 -9.20 -0.80 0.01
CA VAL A 46 -7.97 -0.98 -0.77
C VAL A 46 -8.27 -1.11 -2.26
N VAL A 47 -9.31 -1.83 -2.67
CA VAL A 47 -9.70 -1.91 -4.09
C VAL A 47 -10.23 -0.55 -4.58
N GLY A 48 -11.03 0.13 -3.75
CA GLY A 48 -11.53 1.47 -4.05
C GLY A 48 -10.40 2.48 -4.23
N SER A 49 -9.46 2.52 -3.28
CA SER A 49 -8.30 3.41 -3.36
C SER A 49 -7.39 3.09 -4.54
N HIS A 50 -7.12 1.81 -4.83
CA HIS A 50 -6.31 1.40 -5.98
C HIS A 50 -7.05 1.45 -7.33
N THR A 51 -8.31 1.88 -7.32
CA THR A 51 -9.06 2.25 -8.53
C THR A 51 -9.10 3.77 -8.68
N LEU A 52 -9.41 4.48 -7.59
CA LEU A 52 -9.63 5.92 -7.57
C LEU A 52 -8.33 6.72 -7.52
N LEU A 53 -7.30 6.28 -6.78
CA LEU A 53 -6.03 7.00 -6.70
C LEU A 53 -5.27 7.00 -8.03
N PRO A 54 -5.18 5.89 -8.81
CA PRO A 54 -4.66 5.95 -10.16
C PRO A 54 -5.44 6.93 -11.07
N MET A 55 -6.76 6.99 -10.90
CA MET A 55 -7.63 7.91 -11.64
C MET A 55 -7.37 9.37 -11.26
N CYS A 56 -7.28 9.66 -9.96
CA CYS A 56 -6.90 10.97 -9.43
C CYS A 56 -5.49 11.35 -9.89
N GLY A 57 -4.53 10.43 -9.82
CA GLY A 57 -3.16 10.61 -10.28
C GLY A 57 -3.08 10.87 -11.78
N TYR A 58 -3.92 10.20 -12.58
CA TYR A 58 -4.05 10.48 -14.01
C TYR A 58 -4.54 11.90 -14.24
N LEU A 59 -5.62 12.32 -13.56
CA LEU A 59 -6.14 13.68 -13.68
C LEU A 59 -5.12 14.72 -13.21
N LEU A 60 -4.47 14.47 -12.08
CA LEU A 60 -3.41 15.31 -11.55
C LEU A 60 -2.23 15.37 -12.51
N SER A 61 -1.82 14.28 -13.15
CA SER A 61 -0.65 14.28 -14.04
C SER A 61 -0.97 14.93 -15.39
N PHE A 62 -2.13 14.59 -15.94
CA PHE A 62 -2.59 15.06 -17.23
C PHE A 62 -2.92 16.56 -17.20
N TYR A 63 -3.54 17.06 -16.12
CA TYR A 63 -3.94 18.47 -15.99
C TYR A 63 -3.06 19.30 -15.04
N GLY A 64 -2.38 18.69 -14.07
CA GLY A 64 -1.78 19.38 -12.91
C GLY A 64 -0.25 19.33 -12.86
N ILE A 65 0.37 18.16 -12.71
CA ILE A 65 1.82 17.99 -12.44
C ILE A 65 2.67 18.55 -13.59
N LYS A 66 2.18 18.48 -14.84
CA LYS A 66 2.82 19.16 -15.98
C LYS A 66 2.95 20.68 -15.78
N TRP A 67 2.06 21.28 -14.99
CA TRP A 67 1.96 22.73 -14.77
C TRP A 67 2.32 23.16 -13.33
N LEU A 68 2.29 22.24 -12.37
CA LEU A 68 2.55 22.47 -10.94
C LEU A 68 3.50 21.39 -10.37
N PRO A 69 4.79 21.40 -10.75
CA PRO A 69 5.75 20.38 -10.31
C PRO A 69 5.94 20.31 -8.79
N TRP A 70 5.67 21.41 -8.08
CA TRP A 70 5.76 21.50 -6.62
C TRP A 70 4.66 20.72 -5.87
N LEU A 71 3.62 20.24 -6.58
CA LEU A 71 2.59 19.40 -5.98
C LEU A 71 3.15 18.03 -5.57
N THR A 72 4.10 17.49 -6.34
CA THR A 72 4.72 16.20 -6.09
C THR A 72 5.41 16.12 -4.72
N PRO A 73 6.29 17.06 -4.35
CA PRO A 73 6.93 17.00 -3.05
C PRO A 73 5.97 17.22 -1.87
N LEU A 74 4.93 18.05 -2.06
CA LEU A 74 3.88 18.25 -1.05
C LEU A 74 3.14 16.94 -0.77
N LEU A 75 2.74 16.23 -1.82
CA LEU A 75 2.09 14.93 -1.74
C LEU A 75 3.00 13.89 -1.04
N GLY A 76 4.30 13.90 -1.34
CA GLY A 76 5.28 13.05 -0.64
C GLY A 76 5.34 13.31 0.88
N ILE A 77 5.33 14.58 1.30
CA ILE A 77 5.36 14.95 2.73
C ILE A 77 4.08 14.50 3.44
N VAL A 78 2.92 14.69 2.83
CA VAL A 78 1.63 14.28 3.41
C VAL A 78 1.59 12.77 3.63
N ALA A 79 2.07 11.99 2.66
CA ALA A 79 2.12 10.53 2.78
C ALA A 79 3.09 10.04 3.85
N LEU A 80 4.29 10.63 3.88
CA LEU A 80 5.26 10.35 4.94
C LEU A 80 4.64 10.62 6.31
N GLY A 81 3.93 11.75 6.48
CA GLY A 81 3.24 12.09 7.71
C GLY A 81 2.25 11.03 8.16
N PHE A 82 1.36 10.57 7.26
CA PHE A 82 0.40 9.52 7.59
C PHE A 82 1.06 8.18 7.95
N ILE A 83 2.10 7.78 7.20
CA ILE A 83 2.82 6.53 7.45
C ILE A 83 3.60 6.60 8.76
N ALA A 84 4.26 7.74 9.03
CA ALA A 84 5.01 7.95 10.26
C ALA A 84 4.10 7.96 11.49
N VAL A 85 2.95 8.64 11.44
CA VAL A 85 1.95 8.63 12.52
C VAL A 85 1.43 7.21 12.75
N TYR A 86 1.12 6.47 11.69
CA TYR A 86 0.67 5.09 11.81
C TYR A 86 1.72 4.17 12.45
N LEU A 87 2.97 4.21 11.97
CA LEU A 87 4.05 3.39 12.53
C LEU A 87 4.38 3.80 13.98
N TYR A 88 4.27 5.09 14.31
CA TYR A 88 4.46 5.55 15.68
C TYR A 88 3.40 4.98 16.62
N ASP A 89 2.12 5.07 16.24
CA ASP A 89 1.02 4.55 17.04
C ASP A 89 1.12 3.03 17.23
N GLU A 90 1.38 2.27 16.16
CA GLU A 90 1.45 0.81 16.24
C GLU A 90 2.70 0.30 16.99
N LEU A 91 3.81 1.05 16.97
CA LEU A 91 5.03 0.64 17.68
C LEU A 91 5.04 1.12 19.13
N PHE A 92 4.53 2.30 19.45
CA PHE A 92 4.78 2.97 20.73
C PHE A 92 3.54 3.18 21.61
N SER A 93 2.33 2.94 21.12
CA SER A 93 1.12 3.03 21.96
C SER A 93 0.98 1.77 22.82
N ASP A 94 0.98 1.94 24.14
CA ASP A 94 0.75 0.85 25.10
C ASP A 94 -0.69 0.31 25.00
N ASP A 95 -0.82 -1.01 24.84
CA ASP A 95 -2.06 -1.76 24.59
C ASP A 95 -3.15 -1.67 25.69
N GLU A 96 -2.95 -0.90 26.76
CA GLU A 96 -3.92 -0.83 27.88
C GLU A 96 -5.11 0.12 27.65
N ALA A 97 -5.11 0.96 26.61
CA ALA A 97 -6.16 1.97 26.44
C ALA A 97 -7.27 1.62 25.42
N ASN A 98 -7.06 0.68 24.47
CA ASN A 98 -8.17 0.16 23.67
C ASN A 98 -7.76 -1.01 22.75
N PRO A 99 -8.24 -2.25 22.96
CA PRO A 99 -8.13 -3.34 21.98
C PRO A 99 -8.87 -3.06 20.65
N LEU A 100 -9.55 -1.91 20.56
CA LEU A 100 -10.17 -1.36 19.35
C LEU A 100 -9.21 -0.60 18.41
N ILE A 101 -7.93 -0.39 18.77
CA ILE A 101 -7.00 0.41 17.94
C ILE A 101 -6.21 -0.44 16.92
N ALA A 102 -6.15 -1.77 17.10
CA ALA A 102 -5.69 -2.71 16.05
C ALA A 102 -6.72 -2.89 14.90
N THR A 103 -7.59 -1.91 14.68
CA THR A 103 -8.62 -1.94 13.66
C THR A 103 -8.08 -1.39 12.36
N ILE A 104 -8.39 -2.05 11.25
CA ILE A 104 -8.15 -1.54 9.91
C ILE A 104 -8.75 -0.13 9.80
N SER A 105 -7.87 0.87 9.80
CA SER A 105 -8.21 2.28 9.76
C SER A 105 -8.19 2.79 8.31
N TRP A 106 -8.88 3.89 8.06
CA TRP A 106 -8.79 4.55 6.76
C TRP A 106 -7.40 5.12 6.50
N SER A 107 -6.68 5.55 7.54
CA SER A 107 -5.30 6.02 7.42
C SER A 107 -4.36 4.92 6.92
N LEU A 108 -4.49 3.69 7.45
CA LEU A 108 -3.71 2.54 6.97
C LEU A 108 -4.03 2.22 5.51
N ILE A 109 -5.32 2.19 5.15
CA ILE A 109 -5.73 1.94 3.75
C ILE A 109 -5.14 3.00 2.82
N ILE A 110 -5.23 4.28 3.19
CA ILE A 110 -4.67 5.39 2.40
C ILE A 110 -3.15 5.27 2.31
N ALA A 111 -2.47 4.99 3.42
CA ALA A 111 -1.02 4.83 3.48
C ALA A 111 -0.52 3.71 2.55
N VAL A 112 -1.18 2.55 2.60
CA VAL A 112 -0.86 1.40 1.74
C VAL A 112 -1.21 1.65 0.28
N SER A 113 -2.17 2.54 -0.01
CA SER A 113 -2.62 2.82 -1.37
C SER A 113 -1.98 4.05 -2.00
N TRP A 114 -1.09 4.73 -1.27
CA TRP A 114 -0.54 6.00 -1.71
C TRP A 114 0.35 5.87 -2.94
N ASP A 115 1.07 4.76 -3.05
CA ASP A 115 1.86 4.39 -4.23
C ASP A 115 1.01 4.31 -5.50
N ALA A 116 -0.24 3.85 -5.41
CA ALA A 116 -1.17 3.74 -6.53
C ALA A 116 -1.49 5.10 -7.16
N LEU A 117 -1.42 6.21 -6.40
CA LEU A 117 -1.56 7.57 -6.95
C LEU A 117 -0.52 7.82 -8.04
N TRP A 118 0.69 7.29 -7.87
CA TRP A 118 1.81 7.45 -8.80
C TRP A 118 1.76 6.54 -10.02
N SER A 119 0.82 5.61 -10.06
CA SER A 119 0.50 4.89 -11.31
C SER A 119 -0.28 5.78 -12.31
N GLY A 120 -0.83 6.91 -11.85
CA GLY A 120 -1.53 7.90 -12.67
C GLY A 120 -0.70 8.51 -13.82
N PRO A 121 0.53 9.02 -13.57
CA PRO A 121 1.45 9.43 -14.63
C PRO A 121 1.71 8.34 -15.67
N ALA A 122 1.95 7.10 -15.23
CA ALA A 122 2.14 5.96 -16.14
C ALA A 122 0.90 5.73 -17.00
N LYS A 123 -0.30 5.85 -16.39
CA LYS A 123 -1.56 5.79 -17.13
C LYS A 123 -1.68 6.90 -18.17
N SER A 124 -1.28 8.12 -17.84
CA SER A 124 -1.34 9.26 -18.76
C SER A 124 -0.46 9.06 -20.01
N ALA A 125 0.68 8.36 -19.87
CA ALA A 125 1.54 7.98 -20.98
C ALA A 125 0.98 6.78 -21.77
N GLN A 126 0.28 5.87 -21.10
CA GLN A 126 -0.33 4.68 -21.71
C GLN A 126 -1.52 5.01 -22.62
N VAL A 127 -2.27 6.08 -22.31
CA VAL A 127 -3.59 6.34 -22.93
C VAL A 127 -3.60 7.47 -23.97
N VAL A 128 -2.44 7.89 -24.48
CA VAL A 128 -2.28 9.07 -25.34
C VAL A 128 -3.22 9.06 -26.57
N GLU A 129 -3.52 7.88 -27.12
CA GLU A 129 -4.39 7.73 -28.30
C GLU A 129 -5.77 7.12 -27.98
N TRP A 130 -6.10 6.92 -26.70
CA TRP A 130 -7.34 6.28 -26.32
C TRP A 130 -8.48 7.30 -26.29
N GLN A 131 -9.65 6.90 -26.81
CA GLN A 131 -10.86 7.68 -26.59
C GLN A 131 -11.19 7.71 -25.09
N SER A 132 -11.77 8.83 -24.63
CA SER A 132 -12.05 9.07 -23.20
C SER A 132 -12.79 7.92 -22.52
N ILE A 133 -13.75 7.29 -23.20
CA ILE A 133 -14.51 6.16 -22.65
C ILE A 133 -13.59 4.98 -22.28
N PHE A 134 -12.59 4.67 -23.12
CA PHE A 134 -11.63 3.59 -22.85
C PHE A 134 -10.70 3.94 -21.69
N VAL A 135 -10.34 5.22 -21.54
CA VAL A 135 -9.57 5.68 -20.38
C VAL A 135 -10.35 5.44 -19.09
N TRP A 136 -11.61 5.86 -19.02
CA TRP A 136 -12.42 5.70 -17.81
C TRP A 136 -12.71 4.23 -17.48
N THR A 137 -13.11 3.44 -18.48
CA THR A 137 -13.39 2.00 -18.27
C THR A 137 -12.14 1.22 -17.90
N SER A 138 -10.96 1.69 -18.30
CA SER A 138 -9.71 1.00 -17.94
C SER A 138 -9.42 1.01 -16.45
N PHE A 139 -9.83 2.04 -15.71
CA PHE A 139 -9.71 2.05 -14.25
C PHE A 139 -10.60 0.99 -13.60
N ILE A 140 -11.77 0.71 -14.18
CA ILE A 140 -12.66 -0.37 -13.72
C ILE A 140 -11.99 -1.73 -13.93
N VAL A 141 -11.38 -1.95 -15.09
CA VAL A 141 -10.63 -3.19 -15.37
C VAL A 141 -9.45 -3.34 -14.41
N VAL A 142 -8.69 -2.27 -14.18
CA VAL A 142 -7.60 -2.23 -13.19
C VAL A 142 -8.12 -2.59 -11.79
N GLY A 143 -9.21 -1.96 -11.34
CA GLY A 143 -9.82 -2.27 -10.05
C GLY A 143 -10.28 -3.72 -9.90
N ALA A 144 -10.82 -4.31 -10.98
CA ALA A 144 -11.19 -5.73 -11.00
C ALA A 144 -9.96 -6.64 -10.86
N VAL A 145 -8.85 -6.32 -11.52
CA VAL A 145 -7.60 -7.06 -11.38
C VAL A 145 -7.05 -6.92 -9.96
N VAL A 146 -7.03 -5.71 -9.40
CA VAL A 146 -6.61 -5.48 -8.01
C VAL A 146 -7.47 -6.29 -7.04
N TYR A 147 -8.79 -6.34 -7.23
CA TYR A 147 -9.68 -7.17 -6.43
C TYR A 147 -9.27 -8.65 -6.42
N LEU A 148 -8.95 -9.22 -7.59
CA LEU A 148 -8.47 -10.60 -7.70
C LEU A 148 -7.16 -10.81 -6.93
N PHE A 149 -6.23 -9.87 -7.05
CA PHE A 149 -4.96 -9.91 -6.32
C PHE A 149 -5.17 -9.79 -4.79
N THR A 150 -6.07 -8.92 -4.33
CA THR A 150 -6.45 -8.81 -2.91
C THR A 150 -6.98 -10.15 -2.37
N LEU A 151 -7.87 -10.82 -3.13
CA LEU A 151 -8.38 -12.13 -2.75
C LEU A 151 -7.29 -13.21 -2.74
N ALA A 152 -6.39 -13.19 -3.72
CA ALA A 152 -5.24 -14.09 -3.77
C ALA A 152 -4.32 -13.89 -2.56
N GLY A 153 -3.98 -12.63 -2.24
CA GLY A 153 -3.22 -12.25 -1.06
C GLY A 153 -3.86 -12.75 0.23
N LEU A 154 -5.17 -12.54 0.40
CA LEU A 154 -5.91 -13.02 1.55
C LEU A 154 -5.86 -14.55 1.68
N LYS A 155 -6.00 -15.28 0.56
CA LYS A 155 -5.93 -16.75 0.55
C LYS A 155 -4.53 -17.25 0.92
N VAL A 156 -3.48 -16.60 0.42
CA VAL A 156 -2.09 -16.91 0.76
C VAL A 156 -1.83 -16.63 2.23
N GLY A 157 -2.18 -15.44 2.71
CA GLY A 157 -2.02 -15.05 4.12
C GLY A 157 -2.73 -16.01 5.08
N ASN A 158 -3.99 -16.35 4.81
CA ASN A 158 -4.74 -17.30 5.64
C ASN A 158 -4.10 -18.70 5.70
N ARG A 159 -3.47 -19.16 4.60
CA ARG A 159 -2.74 -20.44 4.58
C ARG A 159 -1.44 -20.39 5.37
N LEU A 160 -0.72 -19.27 5.31
CA LEU A 160 0.50 -19.06 6.09
C LEU A 160 0.18 -18.94 7.59
N ALA A 161 -0.90 -18.25 7.91
CA ALA A 161 -1.40 -18.03 9.25
C ALA A 161 -1.90 -19.29 9.96
N SER A 162 -2.60 -20.18 9.25
CA SER A 162 -3.20 -21.38 9.84
C SER A 162 -2.16 -22.36 10.41
N ASN A 163 -0.88 -22.17 10.10
CA ASN A 163 0.20 -23.04 10.56
C ASN A 163 0.92 -22.55 11.83
N GLU A 164 0.70 -21.30 12.28
CA GLU A 164 1.48 -20.68 13.36
C GLU A 164 0.54 -20.00 14.38
N GLN A 165 0.56 -20.45 15.64
CA GLN A 165 -0.26 -19.91 16.74
C GLN A 165 0.17 -18.51 17.21
N HIS A 166 1.38 -18.09 16.88
CA HIS A 166 1.92 -16.76 17.16
C HIS A 166 2.40 -16.16 15.85
N THR A 167 2.09 -14.88 15.58
CA THR A 167 2.68 -14.15 14.45
C THR A 167 4.20 -14.08 14.67
N PRO A 168 5.02 -14.79 13.88
CA PRO A 168 6.46 -14.79 14.11
C PRO A 168 7.01 -13.37 13.97
N PHE A 169 7.98 -13.00 14.83
CA PHE A 169 8.66 -11.70 14.80
C PHE A 169 9.10 -11.28 13.40
N VAL A 170 9.51 -12.25 12.58
CA VAL A 170 9.92 -12.04 11.18
C VAL A 170 8.80 -11.43 10.33
N TRP A 171 7.54 -11.84 10.53
CA TRP A 171 6.40 -11.31 9.78
C TRP A 171 6.03 -9.89 10.22
N LEU A 172 6.08 -9.61 11.52
CA LEU A 172 5.87 -8.27 12.05
C LEU A 172 6.95 -7.30 11.55
N TRP A 173 8.21 -7.75 11.58
CA TRP A 173 9.34 -7.02 11.04
C TRP A 173 9.21 -6.77 9.54
N LEU A 174 8.84 -7.78 8.75
CA LEU A 174 8.64 -7.64 7.32
C LEU A 174 7.47 -6.68 7.01
N GLN A 175 6.37 -6.77 7.76
CA GLN A 175 5.21 -5.90 7.63
C GLN A 175 5.56 -4.44 7.87
N TYR A 176 6.18 -4.11 9.00
CA TYR A 176 6.55 -2.73 9.29
C TYR A 176 7.65 -2.22 8.36
N SER A 177 8.55 -3.10 7.88
CA SER A 177 9.54 -2.74 6.85
C SER A 177 8.89 -2.43 5.50
N ALA A 178 7.85 -3.17 5.11
CA ALA A 178 7.11 -2.86 3.89
C ALA A 178 6.35 -1.52 4.00
N ILE A 179 5.72 -1.25 5.15
CA ILE A 179 5.02 0.02 5.39
C ILE A 179 6.00 1.20 5.46
N GLY A 180 7.10 1.02 6.19
CA GLY A 180 8.16 2.02 6.27
C GLY A 180 8.82 2.29 4.92
N TYR A 181 8.90 1.29 4.04
CA TYR A 181 9.40 1.46 2.68
C TYR A 181 8.56 2.46 1.90
N PHE A 182 7.23 2.39 1.96
CA PHE A 182 6.37 3.38 1.29
C PHE A 182 6.57 4.80 1.85
N GLY A 183 6.82 4.94 3.16
CA GLY A 183 7.13 6.24 3.77
C GLY A 183 8.46 6.80 3.27
N LEU A 184 9.50 5.97 3.24
CA LEU A 184 10.82 6.38 2.73
C LEU A 184 10.79 6.62 1.22
N LEU A 185 10.03 5.84 0.45
CA LEU A 185 9.82 6.06 -0.98
C LEU A 185 9.18 7.43 -1.20
N ALA A 186 8.16 7.78 -0.39
CA ALA A 186 7.53 9.08 -0.45
C ALA A 186 8.49 10.23 -0.15
N LEU A 187 9.37 10.07 0.83
CA LEU A 187 10.37 11.07 1.17
C LEU A 187 11.46 11.19 0.09
N VAL A 188 12.11 10.08 -0.26
CA VAL A 188 13.29 10.06 -1.13
C VAL A 188 12.91 10.40 -2.57
N ARG A 189 11.88 9.72 -3.11
CA ARG A 189 11.51 9.84 -4.52
C ARG A 189 10.52 10.95 -4.77
N TYR A 190 9.48 11.09 -3.94
CA TYR A 190 8.43 12.09 -4.22
C TYR A 190 8.76 13.47 -3.64
N THR A 191 9.35 13.55 -2.44
CA THR A 191 9.74 14.83 -1.82
C THR A 191 11.06 15.37 -2.32
N PHE A 192 12.11 14.56 -2.37
CA PHE A 192 13.43 15.02 -2.79
C PHE A 192 13.79 14.75 -4.26
N ALA A 193 12.93 14.03 -5.00
CA ALA A 193 13.18 13.67 -6.40
C ALA A 193 14.53 12.97 -6.62
N LEU A 194 14.99 12.18 -5.64
CA LEU A 194 16.22 11.42 -5.73
C LEU A 194 15.97 10.12 -6.51
N ASP A 195 16.80 9.85 -7.52
CA ASP A 195 16.75 8.64 -8.34
C ASP A 195 17.46 7.46 -7.67
N THR A 196 17.05 7.17 -6.43
CA THR A 196 17.61 6.07 -5.63
C THR A 196 16.91 4.77 -6.03
N PRO A 197 17.65 3.67 -6.29
CA PRO A 197 17.04 2.37 -6.58
C PRO A 197 16.12 1.85 -5.47
N ASP A 198 14.99 1.23 -5.82
CA ASP A 198 13.94 0.84 -4.87
C ASP A 198 14.44 -0.13 -3.78
N TRP A 199 15.35 -1.04 -4.15
CA TRP A 199 15.94 -2.00 -3.21
C TRP A 199 16.77 -1.32 -2.11
N GLN A 200 17.38 -0.16 -2.38
CA GLN A 200 18.14 0.60 -1.38
C GLN A 200 17.20 1.26 -0.37
N ILE A 201 16.09 1.81 -0.85
CA ILE A 201 15.03 2.40 -0.01
C ILE A 201 14.41 1.31 0.87
N PHE A 202 14.15 0.13 0.30
CA PHE A 202 13.65 -1.01 1.05
C PHE A 202 14.66 -1.48 2.10
N LEU A 203 15.94 -1.63 1.75
CA LEU A 203 16.98 -2.02 2.69
C LEU A 203 17.10 -1.02 3.86
N LEU A 204 17.01 0.28 3.57
CA LEU A 204 17.01 1.31 4.60
C LEU A 204 15.81 1.17 5.54
N SER A 205 14.61 0.91 5.00
CA SER A 205 13.43 0.67 5.81
C SER A 205 13.60 -0.54 6.73
N VAL A 206 14.09 -1.64 6.16
CA VAL A 206 14.36 -2.89 6.87
C VAL A 206 15.30 -2.68 8.05
N LEU A 207 16.36 -1.87 7.87
CA LEU A 207 17.32 -1.53 8.92
C LEU A 207 16.71 -0.64 10.01
N ILE A 208 15.97 0.41 9.63
CA ILE A 208 15.32 1.32 10.58
C ILE A 208 14.32 0.56 11.44
N VAL A 209 13.41 -0.20 10.82
CA VAL A 209 12.38 -0.96 11.51
C VAL A 209 12.99 -2.03 12.41
N ARG A 210 14.06 -2.70 11.97
CA ARG A 210 14.80 -3.64 12.82
C ARG A 210 15.35 -2.96 14.07
N GLY A 211 15.95 -1.78 13.93
CA GLY A 211 16.46 -1.00 15.06
C GLY A 211 15.36 -0.62 16.06
N LEU A 212 14.20 -0.17 15.56
CA LEU A 212 13.04 0.18 16.38
C LEU A 212 12.49 -1.02 17.14
N LEU A 213 12.29 -2.15 16.46
CA LEU A 213 11.76 -3.37 17.09
C LEU A 213 12.71 -4.00 18.11
N VAL A 214 14.03 -3.97 17.85
CA VAL A 214 15.02 -4.47 18.81
C VAL A 214 15.01 -3.64 20.09
N LYS A 215 14.85 -2.31 19.98
CA LYS A 215 14.74 -1.41 21.13
C LYS A 215 13.49 -1.66 21.97
N GLN A 216 12.41 -2.16 21.36
CA GLN A 216 11.14 -2.47 22.03
C GLN A 216 11.01 -3.92 22.52
N ARG A 217 11.94 -4.80 22.16
CA ARG A 217 11.99 -6.19 22.63
C ARG A 217 11.87 -6.37 24.17
N PRO A 218 12.42 -5.51 25.05
CA PRO A 218 12.20 -5.63 26.49
C PRO A 218 10.74 -5.41 26.93
N LEU A 219 9.91 -4.68 26.18
CA LEU A 219 8.48 -4.49 26.50
C LEU A 219 7.65 -5.74 26.17
N PHE A 220 7.91 -6.38 25.02
CA PHE A 220 7.23 -7.62 24.62
C PHE A 220 7.63 -8.85 25.47
N SER A 221 8.81 -8.85 26.10
CA SER A 221 9.20 -9.94 27.01
C SER A 221 8.62 -9.82 28.43
N VAL A 222 8.12 -8.64 28.83
CA VAL A 222 7.62 -8.40 30.19
C VAL A 222 6.13 -8.75 30.33
N SER A 223 5.36 -8.79 29.23
CA SER A 223 3.95 -9.22 29.26
C SER A 223 3.73 -10.74 29.42
N VAL A 224 4.81 -11.54 29.48
CA VAL A 224 4.75 -13.00 29.67
C VAL A 224 4.83 -13.41 31.14
N SER A 225 4.90 -12.46 32.07
CA SER A 225 4.87 -12.73 33.51
C SER A 225 3.71 -11.98 34.18
N LYS A 226 2.49 -12.44 33.95
CA LYS A 226 1.39 -12.44 34.93
C LYS A 226 0.26 -13.34 34.47
#